data_AF-A0A075G7W6-F1
#
_entry.id   AF-A0A075G7W6-F1
#
_cell.length_a   1.000
_cell.length_b   1.000
_cell.length_c   1.000
_cell.angle_alpha   90.00
_cell.angle_beta   90.00
_cell.angle_gamma   90.00
#
_symmetry.space_group_name_H-M   'P 1'
#
loop_
_entity.id
_entity.type
_entity.pdbx_description
1 polymer ?
#
loop_
_entity_poly.entity_id
_entity_poly.type
_entity_poly.pdbx_seq_one_letter_code
_entity_poly.pdbx_strand_id
1 'polypeptide(L)'
;MGAVALKGDGRLGDTRGTIMAGPAEVEFPGKKKQKIRMRGTKRASDSVQKRLRKNLDVMLEEPHSILPTLSGRTSRGFGRPNKMKSCLKDIEKVINKREDRTWLHKRMASGKGGLIGRAFAGCLAAAHEDEFETVAIFKHPVYGSSSFIRRGRGKPAHLLGLQMHTHPIFRLLAWEELARAGYWFFSWSNDFICTGLDPAPPEEWVTEGLSSSPLKFTINDDGVWQTGSGEHNIVMNYPNGLVAEIGLDELSKTKEPFVQSIVLTMSPPRLSELIEVETNYRPNGWPKDLEINQETIDSMDAVIEQWLRLEISDAGLKMHLHAAFCEQLEEGLVLKENWFANDDKEGFLQELQGSKTELEAVSILLDTLDGGVRVDSAGEAHWLASEVVRMADDSAHSLLKATWGKCGLDILEEMFELTGANADDIYEQQLNSRKAFSGFLKNLDEKQSSVRMMKKFPYDSELLPSPLDFADSLIKKAHSEGVGKTTTMARKSGEGRKSSMGWAWVCVHGKNEGEAWHYEPSIRDLGGDWVPALKSLWEASKTIIDDGGSGDYIEAMEKLRNVTGTMEDLPE
;
A
#
# COMPACT_ATOMS: atom_id res chain seq x y z
N MET A 1 13.54 -36.89 -6.63
CA MET A 1 13.48 -37.46 -8.00
C MET A 1 13.35 -36.30 -8.96
N GLY A 2 14.07 -36.13 -10.06
CA GLY A 2 15.10 -36.94 -10.70
C GLY A 2 15.94 -36.03 -11.60
N ALA A 3 17.15 -36.49 -11.90
CA ALA A 3 18.11 -35.86 -12.77
C ALA A 3 17.65 -35.86 -14.24
N VAL A 4 18.06 -34.85 -15.00
CA VAL A 4 18.01 -34.87 -16.46
C VAL A 4 19.45 -35.02 -16.97
N ALA A 5 19.71 -36.19 -17.52
CA ALA A 5 20.89 -36.50 -18.32
C ALA A 5 20.64 -36.11 -19.78
N LEU A 6 21.65 -35.61 -20.47
CA LEU A 6 21.72 -35.65 -21.93
C LEU A 6 23.03 -36.31 -22.35
N LYS A 7 22.85 -37.35 -23.17
CA LYS A 7 23.82 -38.25 -23.80
C LYS A 7 23.99 -37.79 -25.25
N GLY A 8 25.13 -38.10 -25.88
CA GLY A 8 25.36 -37.91 -27.32
C GLY A 8 26.82 -37.55 -27.61
N ASP A 9 27.79 -38.46 -27.54
CA ASP A 9 28.14 -39.53 -28.50
C ASP A 9 29.10 -39.05 -29.61
N GLY A 10 30.16 -39.82 -29.88
CA GLY A 10 31.19 -39.47 -30.85
C GLY A 10 32.55 -40.14 -30.62
N ARG A 11 32.64 -41.44 -30.88
CA ARG A 11 33.92 -42.18 -31.04
C ARG A 11 34.68 -41.71 -32.28
N LEU A 12 36.01 -41.76 -32.22
CA LEU A 12 37.02 -42.00 -33.29
C LEU A 12 38.38 -41.82 -32.57
N GLY A 13 39.41 -42.65 -32.63
CA GLY A 13 39.89 -43.58 -33.64
C GLY A 13 41.42 -43.45 -33.57
N ASP A 14 42.11 -44.54 -33.22
CA ASP A 14 43.56 -44.62 -33.10
C ASP A 14 44.19 -44.64 -34.51
N THR A 15 44.98 -43.62 -34.85
CA THR A 15 45.92 -43.66 -35.98
C THR A 15 47.23 -42.93 -35.64
N ARG A 16 48.31 -43.71 -35.57
CA ARG A 16 49.69 -43.22 -35.65
C ARG A 16 49.91 -42.58 -37.02
N GLY A 17 50.18 -41.27 -37.04
CA GLY A 17 50.55 -40.50 -38.23
C GLY A 17 51.58 -39.43 -37.89
N THR A 18 52.81 -39.64 -38.35
CA THR A 18 53.88 -38.71 -38.75
C THR A 18 53.97 -37.33 -38.05
N ILE A 19 55.04 -37.14 -37.26
CA ILE A 19 55.46 -35.87 -36.68
C ILE A 19 55.86 -34.91 -37.81
N MET A 20 55.04 -33.90 -38.09
CA MET A 20 55.43 -32.71 -38.84
C MET A 20 55.85 -31.64 -37.83
N ALA A 21 57.10 -31.16 -37.93
CA ALA A 21 57.56 -30.02 -37.15
C ALA A 21 56.71 -28.79 -37.51
N GLY A 22 56.03 -28.21 -36.52
CA GLY A 22 55.33 -26.94 -36.68
C GLY A 22 56.33 -25.82 -37.06
N PRO A 23 55.88 -24.80 -37.81
CA PRO A 23 56.77 -23.74 -38.28
C PRO A 23 57.39 -22.99 -37.09
N ALA A 24 58.67 -22.65 -37.22
CA ALA A 24 59.45 -21.98 -36.18
C ALA A 24 58.74 -20.72 -35.66
N GLU A 25 58.62 -20.61 -34.34
CA GLU A 25 58.11 -19.43 -33.65
C GLU A 25 59.05 -18.25 -33.97
N VAL A 26 58.58 -17.31 -34.79
CA VAL A 26 59.34 -16.09 -35.11
C VAL A 26 59.17 -15.10 -33.96
N GLU A 27 60.20 -14.98 -33.11
CA GLU A 27 60.30 -13.87 -32.14
C GLU A 27 60.69 -12.58 -32.86
N PHE A 28 59.77 -11.62 -32.87
CA PHE A 28 60.05 -10.25 -33.29
C PHE A 28 60.66 -9.47 -32.11
N PRO A 29 61.75 -8.70 -32.32
CA PRO A 29 62.31 -7.85 -31.27
C PRO A 29 61.30 -6.75 -30.91
N GLY A 30 60.76 -6.80 -29.69
CA GLY A 30 59.83 -5.78 -29.16
C GLY A 30 58.52 -6.29 -28.54
N LYS A 31 58.20 -7.59 -28.56
CA LYS A 31 57.01 -8.12 -27.86
C LYS A 31 57.21 -8.12 -26.34
N LYS A 32 56.79 -7.04 -25.66
CA LYS A 32 56.57 -7.03 -24.20
C LYS A 32 55.62 -8.18 -23.84
N LYS A 33 56.04 -9.06 -22.92
CA LYS A 33 55.22 -10.17 -22.38
C LYS A 33 53.78 -9.71 -22.17
N GLN A 34 52.82 -10.31 -22.88
CA GLN A 34 51.40 -10.06 -22.67
C GLN A 34 51.07 -10.45 -21.22
N LYS A 35 50.89 -9.45 -20.34
CA LYS A 35 50.55 -9.66 -18.93
C LYS A 35 49.23 -10.42 -18.89
N ILE A 36 49.28 -11.68 -18.45
CA ILE A 36 48.11 -12.53 -18.22
C ILE A 36 47.18 -11.78 -17.27
N ARG A 37 46.02 -11.33 -17.77
CA ARG A 37 45.02 -10.65 -16.95
C ARG A 37 44.33 -11.68 -16.07
N MET A 38 44.64 -11.71 -14.78
CA MET A 38 43.94 -12.56 -13.82
C MET A 38 42.44 -12.24 -13.82
N ARG A 39 41.58 -13.26 -14.01
CA ARG A 39 40.12 -13.11 -13.97
C ARG A 39 39.70 -12.45 -12.64
N GLY A 40 38.86 -11.41 -12.71
CA GLY A 40 38.38 -10.67 -11.53
C GLY A 40 39.29 -9.53 -11.04
N THR A 41 40.29 -9.12 -11.82
CA THR A 41 41.16 -7.96 -11.51
C THR A 41 40.98 -6.83 -12.52
N LYS A 42 41.07 -5.58 -12.05
CA LYS A 42 41.08 -4.36 -12.88
C LYS A 42 42.33 -3.54 -12.62
N ARG A 43 42.68 -2.67 -13.56
CA ARG A 43 43.67 -1.62 -13.32
C ARG A 43 43.10 -0.68 -12.25
N ALA A 44 43.88 -0.39 -11.22
CA ALA A 44 43.47 0.52 -10.16
C ALA A 44 43.56 1.97 -10.67
N SER A 45 42.55 2.79 -10.38
CA SER A 45 42.65 4.24 -10.58
C SER A 45 43.62 4.85 -9.57
N ASP A 46 44.19 6.00 -9.89
CA ASP A 46 45.15 6.69 -9.02
C ASP A 46 44.57 6.96 -7.63
N SER A 47 43.28 7.32 -7.55
CA SER A 47 42.57 7.52 -6.28
C SER A 47 42.49 6.24 -5.43
N VAL A 48 42.23 5.09 -6.05
CA VAL A 48 42.18 3.80 -5.38
C VAL A 48 43.57 3.37 -4.92
N GLN A 49 44.60 3.58 -5.76
CA GLN A 49 45.99 3.28 -5.40
C GLN A 49 46.43 4.11 -4.19
N LYS A 50 46.24 5.43 -4.23
CA LYS A 50 46.59 6.33 -3.12
C LYS A 50 45.90 5.94 -1.81
N ARG A 51 44.59 5.65 -1.85
CA ARG A 51 43.84 5.23 -0.66
C ARG A 51 44.35 3.91 -0.09
N LEU A 52 44.51 2.88 -0.92
CA LEU A 52 44.99 1.58 -0.47
C LEU A 52 46.43 1.66 0.06
N ARG A 53 47.30 2.44 -0.59
CA ARG A 53 48.68 2.67 -0.14
C ARG A 53 48.69 3.28 1.25
N LYS A 54 47.97 4.39 1.45
CA LYS A 54 47.82 5.04 2.77
C LYS A 54 47.34 4.06 3.84
N ASN A 55 46.31 3.26 3.54
CA ASN A 55 45.81 2.30 4.52
C ASN A 55 46.83 1.19 4.83
N LEU A 56 47.58 0.71 3.83
CA LEU A 56 48.63 -0.29 4.00
C LEU A 56 49.86 0.24 4.75
N ASP A 57 50.19 1.52 4.58
CA ASP A 57 51.25 2.20 5.35
C ASP A 57 50.89 2.17 6.84
N VAL A 58 49.67 2.58 7.19
CA VAL A 58 49.18 2.49 8.59
C VAL A 58 49.22 1.06 9.10
N MET A 59 48.83 0.07 8.29
CA MET A 59 48.90 -1.34 8.71
C MET A 59 50.33 -1.81 8.99
N LEU A 60 51.33 -1.27 8.29
CA LEU A 60 52.74 -1.66 8.46
C LEU A 60 53.39 -0.94 9.63
N GLU A 61 53.13 0.37 9.76
CA GLU A 61 53.70 1.23 10.79
C GLU A 61 53.04 1.01 12.17
N GLU A 62 51.70 0.95 12.19
CA GLU A 62 50.88 0.86 13.40
C GLU A 62 49.89 -0.31 13.33
N PRO A 63 50.34 -1.56 13.19
CA PRO A 63 49.47 -2.71 12.94
C PRO A 63 48.42 -2.98 14.02
N HIS A 64 48.61 -2.49 15.26
CA HIS A 64 47.65 -2.66 16.35
C HIS A 64 46.47 -1.70 16.26
N SER A 65 46.60 -0.54 15.59
CA SER A 65 45.55 0.49 15.54
C SER A 65 44.32 0.07 14.73
N ILE A 66 44.45 -0.95 13.87
CA ILE A 66 43.37 -1.46 13.04
C ILE A 66 42.58 -2.61 13.69
N LEU A 67 43.05 -3.10 14.85
CA LEU A 67 42.44 -4.21 15.56
C LEU A 67 41.29 -3.68 16.44
N PRO A 68 40.23 -4.49 16.65
CA PRO A 68 39.15 -4.07 17.53
C PRO A 68 39.65 -3.96 18.97
N THR A 69 39.27 -2.88 19.64
CA THR A 69 39.42 -2.75 21.09
C THR A 69 38.48 -3.75 21.78
N LEU A 70 39.01 -4.55 22.70
CA LEU A 70 38.19 -5.51 23.44
C LEU A 70 37.64 -4.86 24.72
N SER A 71 36.32 -4.71 24.83
CA SER A 71 35.67 -4.16 26.02
C SER A 71 34.98 -5.21 26.89
N GLY A 72 34.66 -6.39 26.34
CA GLY A 72 33.86 -7.40 27.04
C GLY A 72 34.42 -8.82 27.03
N ARG A 73 33.61 -9.75 27.54
CA ARG A 73 34.04 -11.12 27.82
C ARG A 73 34.20 -11.93 26.53
N THR A 74 35.40 -12.44 26.27
CA THR A 74 35.68 -13.26 25.07
C THR A 74 35.69 -14.78 25.31
N SER A 75 35.71 -15.20 26.58
CA SER A 75 35.81 -16.61 26.99
C SER A 75 34.45 -17.21 27.29
N ARG A 76 34.15 -18.40 26.76
CA ARG A 76 32.91 -19.15 27.07
C ARG A 76 32.98 -19.97 28.37
N GLY A 77 34.01 -19.76 29.19
CA GLY A 77 34.24 -20.53 30.41
C GLY A 77 35.21 -21.71 30.20
N PHE A 78 35.33 -22.54 31.23
CA PHE A 78 36.34 -23.61 31.30
C PHE A 78 36.16 -24.65 30.17
N GLY A 79 37.27 -25.12 29.60
CA GLY A 79 37.30 -26.15 28.56
C GLY A 79 36.85 -25.72 27.15
N ARG A 80 36.31 -24.50 26.97
CA ARG A 80 35.85 -24.01 25.66
C ARG A 80 36.92 -23.12 24.97
N PRO A 81 37.25 -23.36 23.69
CA PRO A 81 38.22 -22.52 22.97
C PRO A 81 37.78 -21.06 22.89
N ASN A 82 38.64 -20.14 23.34
CA ASN A 82 38.48 -18.72 23.10
C ASN A 82 39.02 -18.39 21.70
N LYS A 83 38.12 -18.33 20.72
CA LYS A 83 38.45 -18.10 19.31
C LYS A 83 39.00 -16.69 19.08
N MET A 84 38.45 -15.68 19.77
CA MET A 84 38.94 -14.29 19.68
C MET A 84 40.40 -14.20 20.16
N LYS A 85 40.69 -14.68 21.37
CA LYS A 85 42.06 -14.69 21.93
C LYS A 85 43.03 -15.48 21.05
N SER A 86 42.58 -16.60 20.47
CA SER A 86 43.40 -17.40 19.56
C SER A 86 43.69 -16.66 18.25
N CYS A 87 42.71 -15.93 17.72
CA CYS A 87 42.86 -15.09 16.53
C CYS A 87 43.86 -13.95 16.77
N LEU A 88 43.69 -13.20 17.85
CA LEU A 88 44.60 -12.10 18.19
C LEU A 88 46.03 -12.59 18.42
N LYS A 89 46.22 -13.76 19.06
CA LYS A 89 47.54 -14.40 19.18
C LYS A 89 48.15 -14.80 17.83
N ASP A 90 47.34 -15.23 16.86
CA ASP A 90 47.81 -15.55 15.51
C ASP A 90 48.19 -14.28 14.74
N ILE A 91 47.41 -13.21 14.88
CA ILE A 91 47.72 -11.89 14.31
C ILE A 91 49.01 -11.34 14.93
N GLU A 92 49.18 -11.44 16.24
CA GLU A 92 50.37 -10.97 16.94
C GLU A 92 51.65 -11.64 16.41
N LYS A 93 51.60 -12.94 16.08
CA LYS A 93 52.73 -13.62 15.40
C LYS A 93 53.06 -13.01 14.04
N VAL A 94 52.04 -12.56 13.31
CA VAL A 94 52.20 -11.90 12.01
C VAL A 94 52.78 -10.50 12.19
N ILE A 95 52.29 -9.73 13.16
CA ILE A 95 52.78 -8.38 13.50
C ILE A 95 54.27 -8.41 13.88
N ASN A 96 54.68 -9.39 14.71
CA ASN A 96 56.08 -9.57 15.10
C ASN A 96 57.01 -9.95 13.94
N LYS A 97 56.45 -10.32 12.79
CA LYS A 97 57.16 -10.68 11.55
C LYS A 97 56.84 -9.74 10.40
N ARG A 98 56.29 -8.54 10.68
CA ARG A 98 55.83 -7.60 9.65
C ARG A 98 56.91 -7.10 8.69
N GLU A 99 58.18 -7.10 9.10
CA GLU A 99 59.31 -6.72 8.24
C GLU A 99 59.93 -7.92 7.49
N ASP A 100 59.58 -9.16 7.86
CA ASP A 100 60.14 -10.36 7.25
C ASP A 100 59.33 -10.76 6.00
N ARG A 101 59.68 -10.13 4.87
CA ARG A 101 59.01 -10.36 3.56
C ARG A 101 58.94 -11.84 3.19
N THR A 102 60.02 -12.59 3.40
CA THR A 102 60.08 -14.02 3.07
C THR A 102 59.10 -14.82 3.93
N TRP A 103 59.04 -14.52 5.22
CA TRP A 103 58.10 -15.14 6.14
C TRP A 103 56.65 -14.78 5.81
N LEU A 104 56.37 -13.51 5.50
CA LEU A 104 55.03 -13.05 5.11
C LEU A 104 54.53 -13.76 3.85
N HIS A 105 55.37 -13.89 2.81
CA HIS A 105 55.03 -14.63 1.59
C HIS A 105 54.68 -16.10 1.88
N LYS A 106 55.42 -16.75 2.78
CA LYS A 106 55.11 -18.12 3.23
C LYS A 106 53.80 -18.16 4.04
N ARG A 107 53.61 -17.22 4.98
CA ARG A 107 52.44 -17.17 5.87
C ARG A 107 51.14 -16.91 5.11
N MET A 108 51.15 -16.01 4.13
CA MET A 108 49.97 -15.69 3.32
C MET A 108 49.59 -16.83 2.35
N ALA A 109 50.55 -17.66 1.94
CA ALA A 109 50.34 -18.80 1.04
C ALA A 109 50.01 -20.11 1.79
N SER A 110 50.35 -20.20 3.08
CA SER A 110 50.15 -21.39 3.91
C SER A 110 48.68 -21.81 4.01
N GLY A 111 48.41 -23.11 3.93
CA GLY A 111 47.09 -23.68 4.25
C GLY A 111 46.80 -23.79 5.75
N LYS A 112 47.83 -23.63 6.61
CA LYS A 112 47.72 -23.71 8.07
C LYS A 112 47.53 -22.32 8.71
N GLY A 113 47.16 -22.28 9.99
CA GLY A 113 46.97 -21.04 10.76
C GLY A 113 45.60 -20.38 10.56
N GLY A 114 45.33 -19.32 11.33
CA GLY A 114 44.07 -18.58 11.28
C GLY A 114 43.86 -17.88 9.93
N LEU A 115 42.60 -17.80 9.51
CA LEU A 115 42.21 -17.19 8.22
C LEU A 115 42.43 -15.69 8.21
N ILE A 116 42.15 -15.00 9.33
CA ILE A 116 42.37 -13.57 9.49
C ILE A 116 43.87 -13.27 9.52
N GLY A 117 44.67 -13.98 10.33
CA GLY A 117 46.13 -13.83 10.35
C GLY A 117 46.80 -14.11 8.99
N ARG A 118 46.24 -15.03 8.18
CA ARG A 118 46.68 -15.25 6.79
C ARG A 118 46.42 -14.04 5.91
N ALA A 119 45.22 -13.46 6.00
CA ALA A 119 44.86 -12.26 5.25
C ALA A 119 45.71 -11.06 5.71
N PHE A 120 45.96 -10.92 7.01
CA PHE A 120 46.84 -9.91 7.59
C PHE A 120 48.26 -10.00 7.01
N ALA A 121 48.83 -11.21 6.94
CA ALA A 121 50.13 -11.41 6.32
C ALA A 121 50.14 -11.04 4.82
N GLY A 122 49.03 -11.29 4.11
CA GLY A 122 48.86 -10.88 2.72
C GLY A 122 48.80 -9.35 2.56
N CYS A 123 48.15 -8.65 3.50
CA CYS A 123 48.09 -7.19 3.50
C CYS A 123 49.47 -6.59 3.81
N LEU A 124 50.19 -7.08 4.82
CA LEU A 124 51.55 -6.63 5.10
C LEU A 124 52.53 -6.94 3.95
N ALA A 125 52.39 -8.10 3.30
CA ALA A 125 53.19 -8.40 2.11
C ALA A 125 52.92 -7.40 0.98
N ALA A 126 51.66 -7.00 0.79
CA ALA A 126 51.29 -5.95 -0.16
C ALA A 126 51.82 -4.57 0.27
N ALA A 127 51.89 -4.29 1.57
CA ALA A 127 52.43 -3.04 2.10
C ALA A 127 53.92 -2.86 1.76
N HIS A 128 54.66 -3.95 1.58
CA HIS A 128 56.07 -3.96 1.13
C HIS A 128 56.26 -3.87 -0.39
N GLU A 129 55.19 -3.71 -1.17
CA GLU A 129 55.29 -3.49 -2.62
C GLU A 129 55.36 -1.99 -2.92
N ASP A 130 56.33 -1.59 -3.75
CA ASP A 130 56.54 -0.19 -4.13
C ASP A 130 55.33 0.35 -4.91
N GLU A 131 54.78 -0.46 -5.83
CA GLU A 131 53.60 -0.13 -6.63
C GLU A 131 52.71 -1.35 -6.88
N PHE A 132 51.39 -1.12 -6.93
CA PHE A 132 50.41 -2.13 -7.34
C PHE A 132 49.46 -1.57 -8.41
N GLU A 133 49.64 -2.03 -9.66
CA GLU A 133 48.82 -1.58 -10.80
C GLU A 133 47.42 -2.21 -10.84
N THR A 134 47.23 -3.37 -10.20
CA THR A 134 46.01 -4.18 -10.33
C THR A 134 45.36 -4.48 -8.97
N VAL A 135 44.04 -4.34 -8.94
CA VAL A 135 43.20 -4.58 -7.76
C VAL A 135 42.07 -5.55 -8.11
N ALA A 136 41.65 -6.33 -7.12
CA ALA A 136 40.41 -7.10 -7.19
C ALA A 136 39.23 -6.21 -6.78
N ILE A 137 38.01 -6.60 -7.20
CA ILE A 137 36.77 -5.92 -6.80
C ILE A 137 35.97 -6.89 -5.94
N PHE A 138 35.68 -6.47 -4.72
CA PHE A 138 34.67 -7.09 -3.89
C PHE A 138 33.32 -6.48 -4.25
N LYS A 139 32.30 -7.32 -4.41
CA LYS A 139 30.91 -6.91 -4.66
C LYS A 139 30.01 -7.70 -3.72
N HIS A 140 29.19 -7.00 -2.97
CA HIS A 140 28.16 -7.57 -2.11
C HIS A 140 26.85 -6.80 -2.31
N PRO A 141 25.69 -7.48 -2.38
CA PRO A 141 24.40 -6.80 -2.54
C PRO A 141 24.13 -5.76 -1.44
N VAL A 142 24.49 -6.10 -0.20
CA VAL A 142 24.21 -5.27 0.99
C VAL A 142 25.34 -4.28 1.31
N TYR A 143 26.61 -4.70 1.26
CA TYR A 143 27.76 -3.86 1.64
C TYR A 143 28.32 -3.04 0.46
N GLY A 144 27.72 -3.16 -0.72
CA GLY A 144 28.18 -2.49 -1.92
C GLY A 144 29.47 -3.08 -2.49
N SER A 145 30.28 -2.23 -3.13
CA SER A 145 31.50 -2.68 -3.81
C SER A 145 32.71 -1.84 -3.46
N SER A 146 33.86 -2.50 -3.33
CA SER A 146 35.13 -1.82 -3.08
C SER A 146 36.30 -2.59 -3.68
N SER A 147 37.38 -1.87 -3.95
CA SER A 147 38.59 -2.44 -4.55
C SER A 147 39.61 -2.75 -3.46
N PHE A 148 40.31 -3.88 -3.59
CA PHE A 148 41.33 -4.31 -2.65
C PHE A 148 42.47 -5.05 -3.37
N ILE A 149 43.63 -5.12 -2.75
CA ILE A 149 44.77 -5.88 -3.25
C ILE A 149 44.63 -7.34 -2.83
N ARG A 150 44.75 -8.24 -3.81
CA ARG A 150 44.73 -9.68 -3.55
C ARG A 150 46.16 -10.22 -3.46
N ARG A 151 46.58 -10.62 -2.26
CA ARG A 151 47.83 -11.35 -2.02
C ARG A 151 47.58 -12.60 -1.16
N GLY A 152 48.27 -13.68 -1.52
CA GLY A 152 48.15 -14.96 -0.84
C GLY A 152 46.77 -15.63 -0.99
N ARG A 153 46.46 -16.50 -0.03
CA ARG A 153 45.22 -17.31 0.02
C ARG A 153 44.24 -16.81 1.09
N GLY A 154 44.32 -15.52 1.48
CA GLY A 154 43.33 -14.89 2.35
C GLY A 154 41.96 -14.83 1.67
N LYS A 155 40.88 -14.92 2.46
CA LYS A 155 39.52 -14.73 1.94
C LYS A 155 39.35 -13.28 1.46
N PRO A 156 38.64 -13.03 0.34
CA PRO A 156 38.40 -11.67 -0.17
C PRO A 156 37.83 -10.70 0.87
N ALA A 157 36.82 -11.13 1.64
CA ALA A 157 36.21 -10.32 2.71
C ALA A 157 37.23 -9.90 3.78
N HIS A 158 38.10 -10.83 4.21
CA HIS A 158 39.14 -10.52 5.19
C HIS A 158 40.21 -9.58 4.65
N LEU A 159 40.67 -9.79 3.42
CA LEU A 159 41.64 -8.90 2.78
C LEU A 159 41.06 -7.50 2.59
N LEU A 160 39.80 -7.39 2.15
CA LEU A 160 39.12 -6.11 2.01
C LEU A 160 38.98 -5.42 3.36
N GLY A 161 38.44 -6.09 4.38
CA GLY A 161 38.16 -5.46 5.68
C GLY A 161 39.43 -4.95 6.36
N LEU A 162 40.53 -5.72 6.28
CA LEU A 162 41.82 -5.26 6.80
C LEU A 162 42.38 -4.08 6.02
N GLN A 163 42.30 -4.08 4.68
CA GLN A 163 42.80 -2.97 3.85
C GLN A 163 41.91 -1.73 3.89
N MET A 164 40.63 -1.88 4.26
CA MET A 164 39.66 -0.79 4.39
C MET A 164 39.35 -0.53 5.87
N HIS A 165 40.37 -0.61 6.74
CA HIS A 165 40.25 -0.45 8.20
C HIS A 165 39.72 0.93 8.65
N THR A 166 39.81 1.95 7.79
CA THR A 166 39.24 3.28 8.03
C THR A 166 37.76 3.40 7.65
N HIS A 167 37.18 2.40 6.98
CA HIS A 167 35.79 2.43 6.56
C HIS A 167 34.91 1.66 7.57
N PRO A 168 33.95 2.31 8.26
CA PRO A 168 33.19 1.69 9.36
C PRO A 168 32.51 0.38 8.97
N ILE A 169 31.89 0.33 7.79
CA ILE A 169 31.22 -0.88 7.30
C ILE A 169 32.22 -1.96 6.83
N PHE A 170 33.14 -1.64 5.92
CA PHE A 170 33.99 -2.67 5.29
C PHE A 170 34.93 -3.36 6.28
N ARG A 171 35.43 -2.66 7.31
CA ARG A 171 36.38 -3.27 8.24
C ARG A 171 35.79 -4.42 9.06
N LEU A 172 34.47 -4.42 9.28
CA LEU A 172 33.75 -5.51 9.94
C LEU A 172 33.85 -6.83 9.18
N LEU A 173 33.98 -6.79 7.85
CA LEU A 173 34.10 -7.99 7.01
C LEU A 173 35.32 -8.85 7.34
N ALA A 174 36.35 -8.27 7.97
CA ALA A 174 37.49 -9.05 8.45
C ALA A 174 37.16 -9.98 9.62
N TRP A 175 36.05 -9.73 10.30
CA TRP A 175 35.71 -10.35 11.58
C TRP A 175 34.43 -11.20 11.52
N GLU A 176 33.82 -11.32 10.34
CA GLU A 176 32.55 -12.02 10.11
C GLU A 176 32.54 -13.47 10.63
N GLU A 177 33.64 -14.20 10.51
CA GLU A 177 33.74 -15.57 11.04
C GLU A 177 33.72 -15.62 12.57
N LEU A 178 34.25 -14.59 13.23
CA LEU A 178 34.15 -14.44 14.67
C LEU A 178 32.74 -13.97 15.04
N ALA A 179 32.13 -13.08 14.27
CA ALA A 179 30.72 -12.70 14.46
C ALA A 179 29.79 -13.92 14.39
N ARG A 180 29.94 -14.78 13.37
CA ARG A 180 29.23 -16.06 13.25
C ARG A 180 29.57 -17.02 14.40
N ALA A 181 30.74 -16.88 14.99
CA ALA A 181 31.11 -17.60 16.20
C ALA A 181 30.64 -16.91 17.48
N GLY A 182 29.67 -15.99 17.42
CA GLY A 182 28.97 -15.37 18.55
C GLY A 182 29.71 -14.21 19.23
N TYR A 183 30.60 -13.52 18.51
CA TYR A 183 31.23 -12.30 19.01
C TYR A 183 30.55 -11.06 18.43
N TRP A 184 30.40 -9.99 19.21
CA TRP A 184 29.79 -8.74 18.77
C TRP A 184 30.84 -7.68 18.49
N PHE A 185 30.66 -6.96 17.39
CA PHE A 185 31.54 -5.94 16.88
C PHE A 185 30.74 -4.70 16.51
N PHE A 186 31.24 -3.52 16.89
CA PHE A 186 30.61 -2.21 16.68
C PHE A 186 31.64 -1.25 16.12
N SER A 187 31.26 -0.46 15.13
CA SER A 187 32.22 0.21 14.26
C SER A 187 31.71 1.56 13.77
N TRP A 188 32.36 2.65 14.15
CA TRP A 188 32.02 4.01 13.74
C TRP A 188 33.27 4.79 13.28
N SER A 189 33.15 6.04 12.88
CA SER A 189 34.25 6.79 12.25
C SER A 189 35.52 6.82 13.10
N ASN A 190 35.37 6.92 14.42
CA ASN A 190 36.49 7.13 15.34
C ASN A 190 37.04 5.83 15.96
N ASP A 191 36.22 4.80 16.19
CA ASP A 191 36.66 3.60 16.91
C ASP A 191 35.96 2.33 16.43
N PHE A 192 36.55 1.19 16.77
CA PHE A 192 36.12 -0.16 16.43
C PHE A 192 36.24 -1.07 17.67
N ILE A 193 35.10 -1.46 18.22
CA ILE A 193 35.04 -2.20 19.49
C ILE A 193 34.47 -3.61 19.28
N CYS A 194 35.04 -4.59 19.99
CA CYS A 194 34.43 -5.89 20.19
C CYS A 194 34.04 -6.08 21.66
N THR A 195 32.75 -6.23 21.91
CA THR A 195 32.18 -6.41 23.26
C THR A 195 32.20 -7.88 23.70
N GLY A 196 32.83 -8.74 22.90
CA GLY A 196 32.94 -10.16 23.22
C GLY A 196 31.65 -10.90 22.93
N LEU A 197 31.23 -11.76 23.87
CA LEU A 197 30.04 -12.60 23.73
C LEU A 197 28.74 -11.86 24.08
N ASP A 198 28.86 -10.69 24.70
CA ASP A 198 27.74 -9.94 25.22
C ASP A 198 27.36 -8.82 24.22
N PRO A 199 26.08 -8.72 23.82
CA PRO A 199 25.58 -7.70 22.89
C PRO A 199 25.42 -6.32 23.55
N ALA A 200 26.52 -5.71 23.99
CA ALA A 200 26.50 -4.43 24.70
C ALA A 200 26.99 -3.28 23.80
N PRO A 201 26.11 -2.60 23.03
CA PRO A 201 26.53 -1.54 22.11
C PRO A 201 27.19 -0.37 22.86
N PRO A 202 28.37 0.11 22.43
CA PRO A 202 28.98 1.32 22.96
C PRO A 202 28.08 2.55 22.76
N GLU A 203 28.10 3.47 23.72
CA GLU A 203 27.33 4.72 23.67
C GLU A 203 27.70 5.57 22.44
N GLU A 204 28.99 5.65 22.13
CA GLU A 204 29.52 6.40 20.99
C GLU A 204 29.06 5.80 19.65
N TRP A 205 28.90 4.48 19.58
CA TRP A 205 28.36 3.82 18.39
C TRP A 205 26.91 4.20 18.14
N VAL A 206 26.07 4.19 19.18
CA VAL A 206 24.66 4.59 19.07
C VAL A 206 24.57 6.08 18.72
N THR A 207 25.33 6.92 19.43
CA THR A 207 25.35 8.38 19.22
C THR A 207 25.77 8.75 17.81
N GLU A 208 26.87 8.17 17.30
CA GLU A 208 27.28 8.42 15.92
C GLU A 208 26.30 7.80 14.92
N GLY A 209 25.76 6.61 15.21
CA GLY A 209 24.74 5.96 14.38
C GLY A 209 23.51 6.84 14.16
N LEU A 210 22.98 7.45 15.23
CA LEU A 210 21.85 8.39 15.15
C LEU A 210 22.25 9.70 14.47
N SER A 211 23.42 10.27 14.83
CA SER A 211 23.91 11.56 14.29
C SER A 211 24.23 11.52 12.80
N SER A 212 24.74 10.39 12.31
CA SER A 212 25.12 10.18 10.90
C SER A 212 24.03 9.52 10.07
N SER A 213 22.90 9.18 10.71
CA SER A 213 21.75 8.58 10.06
C SER A 213 21.13 9.53 9.02
N PRO A 214 20.30 9.02 8.09
CA PRO A 214 19.60 9.88 7.15
C PRO A 214 18.48 10.72 7.80
N LEU A 215 18.12 10.45 9.06
CA LEU A 215 17.14 11.22 9.82
C LEU A 215 17.83 12.38 10.54
N LYS A 216 17.09 13.48 10.69
CA LYS A 216 17.57 14.67 11.41
C LYS A 216 17.03 14.67 12.83
N PHE A 217 17.87 14.28 13.77
CA PHE A 217 17.52 14.28 15.19
C PHE A 217 17.83 15.60 15.87
N THR A 218 17.00 15.95 16.85
CA THR A 218 17.27 16.93 17.91
C THR A 218 17.26 16.21 19.25
N ILE A 219 18.02 16.70 20.22
CA ILE A 219 18.04 16.13 21.58
C ILE A 219 17.19 17.03 22.47
N ASN A 220 16.22 16.44 23.18
CA ASN A 220 15.38 17.20 24.13
C ASN A 220 16.05 17.36 25.50
N ASP A 221 15.38 18.05 26.43
CA ASP A 221 15.92 18.33 27.77
C ASP A 221 16.18 17.06 28.61
N ASP A 222 15.51 15.96 28.29
CA ASP A 222 15.68 14.65 28.94
C ASP A 222 16.76 13.77 28.27
N GLY A 223 17.43 14.28 27.23
CA GLY A 223 18.47 13.54 26.50
C GLY A 223 17.95 12.56 25.45
N VAL A 224 16.65 12.59 25.13
CA VAL A 224 16.03 11.74 24.11
C VAL A 224 16.30 12.30 22.72
N TRP A 225 16.72 11.43 21.80
CA TRP A 225 16.90 11.76 20.39
C TRP A 225 15.55 11.74 19.69
N GLN A 226 15.05 12.90 19.25
CA GLN A 226 13.72 13.04 18.65
C GLN A 226 13.80 13.48 17.19
N THR A 227 12.96 12.90 16.34
CA THR A 227 12.72 13.37 14.98
C THR A 227 11.24 13.21 14.61
N GLY A 228 10.65 14.26 14.02
CA GLY A 228 9.20 14.36 13.82
C GLY A 228 8.46 14.84 15.08
N SER A 229 7.18 15.17 14.92
CA SER A 229 6.34 15.73 16.01
C SER A 229 4.90 15.22 15.98
N GLY A 230 4.68 14.01 15.42
CA GLY A 230 3.36 13.42 15.27
C GLY A 230 2.98 12.50 16.44
N GLU A 231 1.68 12.23 16.60
CA GLU A 231 1.18 11.25 17.59
C GLU A 231 1.59 9.80 17.24
N HIS A 232 1.95 9.55 15.97
CA HIS A 232 2.38 8.25 15.49
C HIS A 232 3.91 8.16 15.47
N ASN A 233 4.47 7.42 16.42
CA ASN A 233 5.91 7.28 16.57
C ASN A 233 6.31 5.86 16.99
N ILE A 234 7.61 5.60 16.92
CA ILE A 234 8.25 4.46 17.56
C ILE A 234 9.31 4.98 18.53
N VAL A 235 9.52 4.27 19.64
CA VAL A 235 10.55 4.59 20.63
C VAL A 235 11.54 3.44 20.67
N MET A 236 12.78 3.69 20.22
CA MET A 236 13.87 2.73 20.25
C MET A 236 14.66 2.88 21.55
N ASN A 237 14.60 1.87 22.40
CA ASN A 237 15.29 1.79 23.68
C ASN A 237 16.59 0.97 23.52
N TYR A 238 17.73 1.63 23.71
CA TYR A 238 19.03 0.98 23.63
C TYR A 238 19.49 0.47 25.02
N PRO A 239 20.22 -0.66 25.11
CA PRO A 239 20.68 -1.22 26.38
C PRO A 239 21.59 -0.33 27.21
N ASN A 240 22.19 0.69 26.58
CA ASN A 240 23.06 1.67 27.24
C ASN A 240 22.27 2.87 27.80
N GLY A 241 20.94 2.87 27.71
CA GLY A 241 20.05 3.91 28.24
C GLY A 241 19.75 5.04 27.25
N LEU A 242 20.35 5.05 26.06
CA LEU A 242 19.96 5.99 25.00
C LEU A 242 18.57 5.64 24.46
N VAL A 243 17.77 6.67 24.20
CA VAL A 243 16.42 6.55 23.67
C VAL A 243 16.31 7.39 22.40
N ALA A 244 15.72 6.81 21.36
CA ALA A 244 15.39 7.52 20.12
C ALA A 244 13.90 7.41 19.79
N GLU A 245 13.22 8.54 19.75
CA GLU A 245 11.82 8.66 19.34
C GLU A 245 11.75 9.14 17.89
N ILE A 246 11.05 8.35 17.06
CA ILE A 246 11.00 8.56 15.61
C ILE A 246 9.55 8.61 15.17
N GLY A 247 9.12 9.77 14.67
CA GLY A 247 7.84 9.91 14.00
C GLY A 247 7.77 9.04 12.74
N LEU A 248 6.71 8.24 12.61
CA LEU A 248 6.58 7.27 11.52
C LEU A 248 6.61 7.92 10.13
N ASP A 249 6.11 9.15 10.01
CA ASP A 249 6.13 9.89 8.74
C ASP A 249 7.54 10.34 8.33
N GLU A 250 8.49 10.50 9.26
CA GLU A 250 9.87 10.89 8.95
C GLU A 250 10.64 9.78 8.22
N LEU A 251 10.35 8.51 8.56
CA LEU A 251 10.95 7.34 7.92
C LEU A 251 10.63 7.25 6.42
N SER A 252 9.52 7.85 5.98
CA SER A 252 9.15 7.89 4.55
C SER A 252 9.87 8.99 3.75
N LYS A 253 10.51 9.95 4.43
CA LYS A 253 11.10 11.15 3.79
C LYS A 253 12.56 10.94 3.36
N THR A 254 13.21 9.90 3.85
CA THR A 254 14.63 9.65 3.56
C THR A 254 14.81 8.80 2.30
N LYS A 255 15.86 9.09 1.53
CA LYS A 255 16.24 8.28 0.36
C LYS A 255 17.04 7.04 0.74
N GLU A 256 17.81 7.14 1.82
CA GLU A 256 18.63 6.07 2.35
C GLU A 256 17.89 5.43 3.54
N PRO A 257 17.89 4.08 3.66
CA PRO A 257 17.22 3.44 4.78
C PRO A 257 17.94 3.66 6.11
N PHE A 258 17.22 4.18 7.09
CA PHE A 258 17.61 4.45 8.46
C PHE A 258 18.14 3.20 9.16
N VAL A 259 17.35 2.11 9.26
CA VAL A 259 17.80 0.89 9.96
C VAL A 259 19.07 0.33 9.32
N GLN A 260 19.12 0.34 7.98
CA GLN A 260 20.30 -0.12 7.24
C GLN A 260 21.55 0.72 7.57
N SER A 261 21.40 2.04 7.71
CA SER A 261 22.50 2.97 8.02
C SER A 261 23.17 2.64 9.36
N ILE A 262 22.40 2.16 10.33
CA ILE A 262 22.91 1.76 11.65
C ILE A 262 23.39 0.31 11.62
N VAL A 263 22.56 -0.65 11.20
CA VAL A 263 22.85 -2.08 11.35
C VAL A 263 24.07 -2.56 10.57
N LEU A 264 24.45 -1.88 9.47
CA LEU A 264 25.65 -2.23 8.70
C LEU A 264 26.97 -1.81 9.37
N THR A 265 26.88 -1.05 10.46
CA THR A 265 28.02 -0.61 11.28
C THR A 265 28.26 -1.53 12.49
N MET A 266 27.56 -2.67 12.55
CA MET A 266 27.77 -3.73 13.54
C MET A 266 27.91 -5.12 12.89
N SER A 267 28.49 -6.07 13.63
CA SER A 267 28.57 -7.47 13.20
C SER A 267 28.42 -8.41 14.41
N PRO A 268 27.49 -9.38 14.40
CA PRO A 268 26.52 -9.65 13.33
C PRO A 268 25.47 -8.52 13.18
N PRO A 269 24.92 -8.28 11.97
CA PRO A 269 23.98 -7.18 11.72
C PRO A 269 22.55 -7.55 12.19
N ARG A 270 22.36 -7.64 13.51
CA ARG A 270 21.11 -8.10 14.14
C ARG A 270 20.66 -7.08 15.18
N LEU A 271 20.08 -5.97 14.71
CA LEU A 271 19.67 -4.86 15.58
C LEU A 271 18.50 -5.26 16.51
N SER A 272 17.57 -6.10 16.05
CA SER A 272 16.45 -6.58 16.88
C SER A 272 16.86 -7.43 18.08
N GLU A 273 18.08 -8.00 18.09
CA GLU A 273 18.62 -8.68 19.28
C GLU A 273 19.23 -7.70 20.30
N LEU A 274 19.31 -6.41 19.97
CA LEU A 274 19.94 -5.40 20.82
C LEU A 274 18.95 -4.45 21.48
N ILE A 275 17.89 -4.07 20.78
CA ILE A 275 17.03 -2.96 21.19
C ILE A 275 15.62 -3.45 21.47
N GLU A 276 14.93 -2.73 22.35
CA GLU A 276 13.48 -2.83 22.50
C GLU A 276 12.86 -1.66 21.75
N VAL A 277 11.73 -1.90 21.08
CA VAL A 277 11.03 -0.85 20.33
C VAL A 277 9.59 -0.82 20.78
N GLU A 278 9.17 0.31 21.33
CA GLU A 278 7.78 0.57 21.66
C GLU A 278 7.10 1.24 20.46
N THR A 279 5.87 0.80 20.15
CA THR A 279 5.11 1.30 19.00
C THR A 279 3.92 2.10 19.48
N ASN A 280 3.90 3.39 19.15
CA ASN A 280 2.76 4.26 19.39
C ASN A 280 2.05 4.50 18.06
N TYR A 281 1.20 3.56 17.67
CA TYR A 281 0.37 3.67 16.48
C TYR A 281 -1.10 3.41 16.83
N ARG A 282 -1.97 4.30 16.34
CA ARG A 282 -3.42 4.16 16.36
C ARG A 282 -3.98 4.70 15.03
N PRO A 283 -5.07 4.16 14.49
CA PRO A 283 -5.78 4.80 13.39
C PRO A 283 -6.27 6.20 13.80
N ASN A 284 -6.41 7.11 12.84
CA ASN A 284 -6.99 8.42 13.12
C ASN A 284 -8.44 8.23 13.58
N GLY A 285 -8.88 8.97 14.60
CA GLY A 285 -10.23 8.83 15.17
C GLY A 285 -10.35 7.77 16.27
N TRP A 286 -9.30 6.96 16.50
CA TRP A 286 -9.29 6.03 17.63
C TRP A 286 -9.32 6.78 18.98
N PRO A 287 -10.22 6.42 19.93
CA PRO A 287 -10.32 7.10 21.21
C PRO A 287 -9.04 6.93 22.05
N LYS A 288 -8.57 8.01 22.69
CA LYS A 288 -7.31 7.99 23.46
C LYS A 288 -7.37 7.09 24.69
N ASP A 289 -8.56 6.90 25.23
CA ASP A 289 -8.89 6.08 26.40
C ASP A 289 -9.26 4.63 26.04
N LEU A 290 -9.46 4.32 24.76
CA LEU A 290 -9.73 2.95 24.32
C LEU A 290 -8.42 2.17 24.22
N GLU A 291 -8.27 1.17 25.10
CA GLU A 291 -7.11 0.30 25.16
C GLU A 291 -6.98 -0.55 23.88
N ILE A 292 -5.73 -0.79 23.49
CA ILE A 292 -5.39 -1.68 22.39
C ILE A 292 -5.25 -3.09 22.97
N ASN A 293 -5.93 -4.09 22.38
CA ASN A 293 -5.84 -5.46 22.86
C ASN A 293 -4.44 -6.06 22.62
N GLN A 294 -4.08 -7.11 23.37
CA GLN A 294 -2.74 -7.70 23.29
C GLN A 294 -2.45 -8.31 21.91
N GLU A 295 -3.45 -8.90 21.24
CA GLU A 295 -3.27 -9.49 19.90
C GLU A 295 -2.86 -8.44 18.85
N THR A 296 -3.41 -7.22 18.97
CA THR A 296 -3.02 -6.06 18.15
C THR A 296 -1.60 -5.62 18.43
N ILE A 297 -1.20 -5.55 19.71
CA ILE A 297 0.17 -5.20 20.12
C ILE A 297 1.16 -6.23 19.55
N ASP A 298 0.89 -7.52 19.77
CA ASP A 298 1.75 -8.61 19.28
C ASP A 298 1.89 -8.60 17.75
N SER A 299 0.80 -8.26 17.04
CA SER A 299 0.81 -8.15 15.57
C SER A 299 1.67 -6.96 15.09
N MET A 300 1.59 -5.81 15.76
CA MET A 300 2.46 -4.67 15.47
C MET A 300 3.93 -4.95 15.81
N ASP A 301 4.21 -5.64 16.92
CA ASP A 301 5.56 -6.04 17.29
C ASP A 301 6.18 -6.97 16.24
N ALA A 302 5.38 -7.87 15.67
CA ALA A 302 5.83 -8.71 14.56
C ALA A 302 6.22 -7.89 13.31
N VAL A 303 5.54 -6.77 13.04
CA VAL A 303 5.89 -5.83 11.96
C VAL A 303 7.21 -5.11 12.26
N ILE A 304 7.39 -4.64 13.51
CA ILE A 304 8.65 -4.00 13.94
C ILE A 304 9.83 -4.96 13.80
N GLU A 305 9.65 -6.22 14.19
CA GLU A 305 10.65 -7.26 14.04
C GLU A 305 11.07 -7.48 12.58
N GLN A 306 10.11 -7.47 11.65
CA GLN A 306 10.40 -7.55 10.21
C GLN A 306 11.13 -6.30 9.70
N TRP A 307 10.76 -5.13 10.18
CA TRP A 307 11.44 -3.86 9.86
C TRP A 307 12.89 -3.83 10.33
N LEU A 308 13.16 -4.25 11.56
CA LEU A 308 14.53 -4.34 12.10
C LEU A 308 15.40 -5.38 11.38
N ARG A 309 14.78 -6.40 10.78
CA ARG A 309 15.44 -7.39 9.90
C ARG A 309 15.63 -6.92 8.45
N LEU A 310 15.21 -5.70 8.12
CA LEU A 310 15.22 -5.14 6.76
C LEU A 310 14.30 -5.89 5.78
N GLU A 311 13.29 -6.59 6.28
CA GLU A 311 12.26 -7.27 5.47
C GLU A 311 11.18 -6.26 5.04
N ILE A 312 10.91 -5.25 5.88
CA ILE A 312 10.06 -4.10 5.60
C ILE A 312 10.93 -2.86 5.43
N SER A 313 10.62 -2.02 4.44
CA SER A 313 11.31 -0.74 4.23
C SER A 313 10.78 0.34 5.19
N ASP A 314 11.62 1.32 5.50
CA ASP A 314 11.24 2.46 6.34
C ASP A 314 9.96 3.16 5.86
N ALA A 315 9.86 3.44 4.56
CA ALA A 315 8.68 4.07 3.96
C ALA A 315 7.42 3.18 4.03
N GLY A 316 7.58 1.86 4.15
CA GLY A 316 6.47 0.92 4.28
C GLY A 316 6.01 0.69 5.72
N LEU A 317 6.80 1.08 6.73
CA LEU A 317 6.54 0.69 8.12
C LEU A 317 5.16 1.10 8.61
N LYS A 318 4.80 2.39 8.47
CA LYS A 318 3.49 2.92 8.91
C LYS A 318 2.32 2.17 8.30
N MET A 319 2.39 1.87 6.99
CA MET A 319 1.35 1.14 6.28
C MET A 319 1.20 -0.31 6.81
N HIS A 320 2.31 -0.99 7.12
CA HIS A 320 2.24 -2.34 7.67
C HIS A 320 1.73 -2.36 9.11
N LEU A 321 2.12 -1.36 9.93
CA LEU A 321 1.57 -1.19 11.28
C LEU A 321 0.06 -0.94 11.24
N HIS A 322 -0.39 -0.06 10.35
CA HIS A 322 -1.81 0.17 10.11
C HIS A 322 -2.55 -1.11 9.70
N ALA A 323 -1.98 -1.87 8.76
CA ALA A 323 -2.60 -3.11 8.31
C ALA A 323 -2.70 -4.16 9.43
N ALA A 324 -1.62 -4.34 10.20
CA ALA A 324 -1.58 -5.24 11.36
C ALA A 324 -2.60 -4.83 12.42
N PHE A 325 -2.74 -3.53 12.69
CA PHE A 325 -3.76 -3.00 13.60
C PHE A 325 -5.16 -3.36 13.13
N CYS A 326 -5.49 -3.03 11.88
CA CYS A 326 -6.83 -3.26 11.33
C CYS A 326 -7.20 -4.74 11.14
N GLU A 327 -6.22 -5.65 11.12
CA GLU A 327 -6.48 -7.10 11.04
C GLU A 327 -6.99 -7.69 12.36
N GLN A 328 -6.75 -7.00 13.49
CA GLN A 328 -7.16 -7.44 14.83
C GLN A 328 -8.41 -6.71 15.34
N LEU A 329 -9.05 -5.90 14.51
CA LEU A 329 -10.29 -5.21 14.86
C LEU A 329 -11.48 -6.19 14.88
N GLU A 330 -12.27 -6.09 15.94
CA GLU A 330 -13.53 -6.84 16.09
C GLU A 330 -14.75 -6.04 15.61
N GLU A 331 -14.67 -4.71 15.64
CA GLU A 331 -15.75 -3.80 15.26
C GLU A 331 -15.20 -2.46 14.72
N GLY A 332 -16.06 -1.71 14.04
CA GLY A 332 -15.78 -0.36 13.54
C GLY A 332 -15.71 -0.26 12.03
N LEU A 333 -15.72 0.99 11.56
CA LEU A 333 -15.65 1.36 10.15
C LEU A 333 -14.27 1.95 9.86
N VAL A 334 -13.56 1.40 8.88
CA VAL A 334 -12.19 1.81 8.53
C VAL A 334 -12.15 2.30 7.09
N LEU A 335 -11.72 3.56 6.93
CA LEU A 335 -11.52 4.19 5.64
C LEU A 335 -10.08 4.70 5.54
N LYS A 336 -9.24 4.03 4.73
CA LYS A 336 -7.79 4.31 4.69
C LYS A 336 -7.22 4.28 6.12
N GLU A 337 -6.61 5.37 6.59
CA GLU A 337 -6.02 5.47 7.95
C GLU A 337 -7.04 5.92 9.03
N ASN A 338 -8.28 6.23 8.65
CA ASN A 338 -9.32 6.70 9.57
C ASN A 338 -10.16 5.53 10.08
N TRP A 339 -10.49 5.57 11.38
CA TRP A 339 -11.40 4.64 12.03
C TRP A 339 -12.57 5.43 12.63
N PHE A 340 -13.75 4.85 12.53
CA PHE A 340 -15.00 5.36 13.10
C PHE A 340 -15.64 4.24 13.91
N ALA A 341 -16.25 4.61 15.03
CA ALA A 341 -17.06 3.66 15.79
C ALA A 341 -18.32 3.27 14.99
N ASN A 342 -18.91 2.12 15.29
CA ASN A 342 -20.10 1.64 14.59
C ASN A 342 -21.32 2.57 14.72
N ASP A 343 -21.36 3.40 15.76
CA ASP A 343 -22.38 4.43 15.98
C ASP A 343 -22.07 5.76 15.26
N ASP A 344 -20.83 5.99 14.81
CA ASP A 344 -20.42 7.14 14.00
C ASP A 344 -20.53 6.86 12.49
N LYS A 345 -21.71 6.40 12.08
CA LYS A 345 -22.02 6.17 10.65
C LYS A 345 -21.97 7.48 9.86
N GLU A 346 -22.40 8.58 10.45
CA GLU A 346 -22.42 9.88 9.79
C GLU A 346 -20.99 10.36 9.46
N GLY A 347 -20.04 10.23 10.40
CA GLY A 347 -18.64 10.55 10.16
C GLY A 347 -18.03 9.72 9.02
N PHE A 348 -18.28 8.42 9.01
CA PHE A 348 -17.84 7.53 7.93
C PHE A 348 -18.44 7.92 6.56
N LEU A 349 -19.74 8.19 6.50
CA LEU A 349 -20.43 8.59 5.27
C LEU A 349 -19.95 9.94 4.73
N GLN A 350 -19.57 10.88 5.59
CA GLN A 350 -19.06 12.19 5.18
C GLN A 350 -17.69 12.11 4.49
N GLU A 351 -16.87 11.12 4.84
CA GLU A 351 -15.55 10.89 4.23
C GLU A 351 -15.61 10.05 2.94
N LEU A 352 -16.74 9.39 2.66
CA LEU A 352 -16.96 8.64 1.43
C LEU A 352 -17.28 9.56 0.24
N GLN A 353 -16.69 9.23 -0.90
CA GLN A 353 -17.00 9.82 -2.21
C GLN A 353 -18.17 9.08 -2.85
N GLY A 354 -19.32 9.75 -2.92
CA GLY A 354 -20.52 9.23 -3.55
C GLY A 354 -21.59 10.31 -3.76
N SER A 355 -22.56 10.02 -4.62
CA SER A 355 -23.78 10.82 -4.71
C SER A 355 -24.66 10.64 -3.47
N LYS A 356 -25.56 11.59 -3.18
CA LYS A 356 -26.47 11.50 -2.02
C LYS A 356 -27.21 10.16 -1.96
N THR A 357 -27.71 9.68 -3.10
CA THR A 357 -28.43 8.39 -3.20
C THR A 357 -27.51 7.20 -2.95
N GLU A 358 -26.22 7.28 -3.32
CA GLU A 358 -25.25 6.22 -2.99
C GLU A 358 -24.93 6.21 -1.49
N LEU A 359 -24.76 7.38 -0.86
CA LEU A 359 -24.50 7.46 0.57
C LEU A 359 -25.70 6.98 1.40
N GLU A 360 -26.93 7.26 0.96
CA GLU A 360 -28.15 6.71 1.54
C GLU A 360 -28.21 5.18 1.42
N ALA A 361 -27.87 4.63 0.25
CA ALA A 361 -27.75 3.19 0.06
C ALA A 361 -26.66 2.55 0.92
N VAL A 362 -25.52 3.24 1.11
CA VAL A 362 -24.46 2.79 2.02
C VAL A 362 -24.93 2.84 3.47
N SER A 363 -25.71 3.84 3.88
CA SER A 363 -26.28 3.88 5.23
C SER A 363 -27.12 2.63 5.52
N ILE A 364 -28.03 2.27 4.61
CA ILE A 364 -28.88 1.08 4.73
C ILE A 364 -28.03 -0.19 4.73
N LEU A 365 -27.01 -0.26 3.87
CA LEU A 365 -26.04 -1.35 3.89
C LEU A 365 -25.41 -1.50 5.27
N LEU A 366 -24.98 -0.42 5.93
CA LEU A 366 -24.37 -0.49 7.26
C LEU A 366 -25.35 -0.88 8.36
N ASP A 367 -26.66 -0.71 8.15
CA ASP A 367 -27.72 -1.15 9.07
C ASP A 367 -28.09 -2.63 8.88
N THR A 368 -27.97 -3.13 7.65
CA THR A 368 -28.44 -4.46 7.25
C THR A 368 -27.34 -5.51 7.14
N LEU A 369 -26.07 -5.08 7.08
CA LEU A 369 -24.95 -5.98 6.91
C LEU A 369 -24.77 -6.89 8.13
N ASP A 370 -24.88 -8.20 7.90
CA ASP A 370 -24.54 -9.23 8.89
C ASP A 370 -23.05 -9.61 8.76
N GLY A 371 -22.29 -9.34 9.83
CA GLY A 371 -20.84 -9.46 9.89
C GLY A 371 -20.09 -8.32 9.18
N GLY A 372 -18.82 -8.57 8.85
CA GLY A 372 -17.91 -7.55 8.33
C GLY A 372 -17.45 -7.82 6.90
N VAL A 373 -16.85 -6.80 6.29
CA VAL A 373 -16.30 -6.88 4.94
C VAL A 373 -15.05 -6.03 4.81
N ARG A 374 -14.00 -6.58 4.20
CA ARG A 374 -12.85 -5.83 3.70
C ARG A 374 -12.94 -5.70 2.19
N VAL A 375 -12.97 -4.48 1.69
CA VAL A 375 -12.89 -4.17 0.25
C VAL A 375 -11.45 -3.78 -0.08
N ASP A 376 -10.82 -4.58 -0.94
CA ASP A 376 -9.43 -4.33 -1.36
C ASP A 376 -9.34 -3.26 -2.47
N SER A 377 -8.11 -2.95 -2.90
CA SER A 377 -7.87 -1.94 -3.94
C SER A 377 -8.34 -2.34 -5.35
N ALA A 378 -8.72 -3.61 -5.55
CA ALA A 378 -9.37 -4.06 -6.77
C ALA A 378 -10.90 -3.94 -6.69
N GLY A 379 -11.44 -3.57 -5.53
CA GLY A 379 -12.88 -3.48 -5.26
C GLY A 379 -13.51 -4.84 -4.96
N GLU A 380 -12.72 -5.84 -4.56
CA GLU A 380 -13.20 -7.18 -4.23
C GLU A 380 -13.54 -7.30 -2.74
N ALA A 381 -14.66 -7.96 -2.43
CA ALA A 381 -15.13 -8.20 -1.07
C ALA A 381 -14.46 -9.41 -0.43
N HIS A 382 -13.90 -9.22 0.76
CA HIS A 382 -13.41 -10.28 1.64
C HIS A 382 -14.25 -10.28 2.92
N TRP A 383 -15.15 -11.25 3.05
CA TRP A 383 -16.07 -11.34 4.19
C TRP A 383 -15.34 -11.72 5.48
N LEU A 384 -15.70 -11.05 6.57
CA LEU A 384 -15.09 -11.18 7.88
C LEU A 384 -16.12 -11.73 8.88
N ALA A 385 -15.63 -12.44 9.90
CA ALA A 385 -16.45 -12.87 11.02
C ALA A 385 -16.67 -11.75 12.05
N SER A 386 -15.76 -10.77 12.11
CA SER A 386 -15.90 -9.54 12.90
C SER A 386 -16.88 -8.57 12.27
N GLU A 387 -17.36 -7.58 13.02
CA GLU A 387 -18.28 -6.53 12.56
C GLU A 387 -17.51 -5.31 12.00
N VAL A 388 -16.45 -5.57 11.25
CA VAL A 388 -15.59 -4.53 10.69
C VAL A 388 -15.92 -4.29 9.22
N VAL A 389 -16.18 -3.03 8.86
CA VAL A 389 -16.23 -2.60 7.44
C VAL A 389 -14.94 -1.87 7.13
N ARG A 390 -14.09 -2.44 6.28
CA ARG A 390 -12.77 -1.88 5.94
C ARG A 390 -12.66 -1.62 4.45
N MET A 391 -12.25 -0.40 4.10
CA MET A 391 -12.06 0.00 2.71
C MET A 391 -10.66 0.53 2.43
N ALA A 392 -10.07 0.05 1.33
CA ALA A 392 -8.80 0.55 0.82
C ALA A 392 -8.94 1.87 0.05
N ASP A 393 -10.09 2.09 -0.60
CA ASP A 393 -10.44 3.34 -1.27
C ASP A 393 -11.53 4.11 -0.48
N ASP A 394 -11.92 5.28 -0.97
CA ASP A 394 -12.98 6.12 -0.39
C ASP A 394 -14.25 6.16 -1.23
N SER A 395 -14.53 5.13 -2.05
CA SER A 395 -15.66 5.18 -2.99
C SER A 395 -16.90 4.43 -2.48
N ALA A 396 -18.02 5.14 -2.34
CA ALA A 396 -19.32 4.50 -2.05
C ALA A 396 -19.68 3.47 -3.14
N HIS A 397 -19.33 3.74 -4.40
CA HIS A 397 -19.54 2.81 -5.51
C HIS A 397 -18.80 1.49 -5.30
N SER A 398 -17.55 1.52 -4.84
CA SER A 398 -16.74 0.33 -4.57
C SER A 398 -17.38 -0.53 -3.49
N LEU A 399 -17.82 0.09 -2.39
CA LEU A 399 -18.50 -0.62 -1.30
C LEU A 399 -19.79 -1.27 -1.77
N LEU A 400 -20.70 -0.49 -2.36
CA LEU A 400 -21.99 -0.99 -2.85
C LEU A 400 -21.81 -2.12 -3.85
N LYS A 401 -20.84 -2.01 -4.77
CA LYS A 401 -20.56 -3.06 -5.75
C LYS A 401 -20.05 -4.33 -5.09
N ALA A 402 -19.15 -4.20 -4.12
CA ALA A 402 -18.56 -5.33 -3.42
C ALA A 402 -19.59 -6.09 -2.57
N THR A 403 -20.58 -5.38 -2.00
CA THR A 403 -21.56 -5.95 -1.07
C THR A 403 -22.94 -6.21 -1.68
N TRP A 404 -23.22 -5.73 -2.90
CA TRP A 404 -24.54 -5.84 -3.54
C TRP A 404 -25.12 -7.25 -3.48
N GLY A 405 -24.28 -8.27 -3.67
CA GLY A 405 -24.69 -9.66 -3.61
C GLY A 405 -25.36 -10.07 -2.29
N LYS A 406 -25.04 -9.41 -1.18
CA LYS A 406 -25.64 -9.68 0.14
C LYS A 406 -26.76 -8.72 0.52
N CYS A 407 -26.56 -7.41 0.33
CA CYS A 407 -27.47 -6.39 0.86
C CYS A 407 -28.34 -5.72 -0.22
N GLY A 408 -28.20 -6.13 -1.49
CA GLY A 408 -28.86 -5.45 -2.60
C GLY A 408 -30.39 -5.49 -2.53
N LEU A 409 -30.96 -6.60 -2.04
CA LEU A 409 -32.41 -6.72 -1.85
C LEU A 409 -32.91 -5.81 -0.72
N ASP A 410 -32.19 -5.74 0.40
CA ASP A 410 -32.56 -4.87 1.52
C ASP A 410 -32.53 -3.39 1.12
N ILE A 411 -31.52 -2.97 0.33
CA ILE A 411 -31.47 -1.63 -0.26
C ILE A 411 -32.67 -1.36 -1.17
N LEU A 412 -33.09 -2.34 -1.99
CA LEU A 412 -34.25 -2.20 -2.86
C LEU A 412 -35.56 -2.10 -2.07
N GLU A 413 -35.70 -2.87 -1.00
CA GLU A 413 -36.87 -2.84 -0.13
C GLU A 413 -36.97 -1.50 0.62
N GLU A 414 -35.91 -1.10 1.32
CA GLU A 414 -35.93 0.07 2.21
C GLU A 414 -35.95 1.40 1.45
N MET A 415 -35.18 1.56 0.37
CA MET A 415 -35.15 2.84 -0.37
C MET A 415 -36.33 2.98 -1.34
N PHE A 416 -36.77 1.87 -1.93
CA PHE A 416 -37.60 1.88 -3.13
C PHE A 416 -38.94 1.14 -2.98
N GLU A 417 -39.22 0.53 -1.82
CA GLU A 417 -40.42 -0.28 -1.57
C GLU A 417 -40.58 -1.42 -2.60
N LEU A 418 -39.47 -1.92 -3.13
CA LEU A 418 -39.43 -2.97 -4.13
C LEU A 418 -39.24 -4.33 -3.47
N THR A 419 -40.21 -5.22 -3.64
CA THR A 419 -40.18 -6.58 -3.08
C THR A 419 -40.61 -7.64 -4.10
N GLY A 420 -40.28 -8.91 -3.83
CA GLY A 420 -40.64 -10.05 -4.67
C GLY A 420 -39.97 -10.04 -6.05
N ALA A 421 -40.62 -10.64 -7.05
CA ALA A 421 -40.03 -10.88 -8.38
C ALA A 421 -39.51 -9.61 -9.08
N ASN A 422 -40.16 -8.46 -8.84
CA ASN A 422 -39.70 -7.18 -9.41
C ASN A 422 -38.37 -6.72 -8.80
N ALA A 423 -38.15 -6.97 -7.50
CA ALA A 423 -36.88 -6.68 -6.84
C ALA A 423 -35.80 -7.66 -7.32
N ASP A 424 -36.13 -8.95 -7.43
CA ASP A 424 -35.21 -10.00 -7.89
C ASP A 424 -34.66 -9.69 -9.30
N ASP A 425 -35.51 -9.30 -10.24
CA ASP A 425 -35.10 -8.95 -11.60
C ASP A 425 -34.14 -7.75 -11.64
N ILE A 426 -34.40 -6.72 -10.83
CA ILE A 426 -33.56 -5.52 -10.73
C ILE A 426 -32.23 -5.85 -10.05
N TYR A 427 -32.28 -6.64 -8.98
CA TYR A 427 -31.11 -7.12 -8.25
C TYR A 427 -30.16 -7.90 -9.17
N GLU A 428 -30.67 -8.90 -9.89
CA GLU A 428 -29.87 -9.72 -10.81
C GLU A 428 -29.33 -8.91 -11.98
N GLN A 429 -30.12 -7.96 -12.50
CA GLN A 429 -29.67 -7.07 -13.55
C GLN A 429 -28.47 -6.24 -13.08
N GLN A 430 -28.51 -5.69 -11.87
CA GLN A 430 -27.42 -4.88 -11.36
C GLN A 430 -26.20 -5.72 -10.93
N LEU A 431 -26.42 -6.92 -10.36
CA LEU A 431 -25.37 -7.85 -9.99
C LEU A 431 -24.50 -8.26 -11.19
N ASN A 432 -25.11 -8.47 -12.35
CA ASN A 432 -24.43 -8.87 -13.59
C ASN A 432 -23.99 -7.68 -14.47
N SER A 433 -24.25 -6.45 -14.02
CA SER A 433 -24.04 -5.23 -14.81
C SER A 433 -22.67 -4.60 -14.56
N ARG A 434 -22.17 -3.86 -15.57
CA ARG A 434 -21.00 -2.97 -15.44
C ARG A 434 -21.38 -1.50 -15.17
N LYS A 435 -22.67 -1.22 -14.91
CA LYS A 435 -23.17 0.15 -14.70
C LYS A 435 -22.74 0.65 -13.33
N ALA A 436 -22.37 1.92 -13.27
CA ALA A 436 -22.09 2.62 -12.02
C ALA A 436 -23.35 2.72 -11.15
N PHE A 437 -23.17 2.62 -9.83
CA PHE A 437 -24.27 2.65 -8.85
C PHE A 437 -24.98 4.00 -8.84
N SER A 438 -24.25 5.13 -8.92
CA SER A 438 -24.84 6.47 -9.01
C SER A 438 -25.93 6.57 -10.08
N GLY A 439 -25.64 6.15 -11.31
CA GLY A 439 -26.60 6.20 -12.41
C GLY A 439 -27.72 5.17 -12.27
N PHE A 440 -27.41 3.99 -11.73
CA PHE A 440 -28.41 2.95 -11.48
C PHE A 440 -29.44 3.40 -10.44
N LEU A 441 -28.99 3.79 -9.25
CA LEU A 441 -29.84 4.20 -8.14
C LEU A 441 -30.65 5.45 -8.47
N LYS A 442 -30.04 6.45 -9.14
CA LYS A 442 -30.76 7.64 -9.58
C LYS A 442 -31.91 7.32 -10.55
N ASN A 443 -31.64 6.48 -11.56
CA ASN A 443 -32.68 6.08 -12.52
C ASN A 443 -33.80 5.27 -11.84
N LEU A 444 -33.45 4.49 -10.81
CA LEU A 444 -34.42 3.73 -10.05
C LEU A 444 -35.30 4.65 -9.20
N ASP A 445 -34.70 5.64 -8.54
CA ASP A 445 -35.40 6.65 -7.76
C ASP A 445 -36.36 7.49 -8.62
N GLU A 446 -35.95 7.91 -9.82
CA GLU A 446 -36.82 8.64 -10.76
C GLU A 446 -38.04 7.80 -11.20
N LYS A 447 -37.85 6.49 -11.40
CA LYS A 447 -38.96 5.58 -11.72
C LYS A 447 -39.88 5.37 -10.52
N GLN A 448 -39.32 5.16 -9.33
CA GLN A 448 -40.11 4.86 -8.14
C GLN A 448 -40.82 6.07 -7.56
N SER A 449 -40.21 7.25 -7.61
CA SER A 449 -40.89 8.52 -7.30
C SER A 449 -42.11 8.72 -8.20
N SER A 450 -42.00 8.40 -9.49
CA SER A 450 -43.15 8.43 -10.41
C SER A 450 -44.24 7.43 -9.98
N VAL A 451 -43.89 6.19 -9.65
CA VAL A 451 -44.85 5.16 -9.18
C VAL A 451 -45.53 5.57 -7.87
N ARG A 452 -44.75 6.03 -6.87
CA ARG A 452 -45.25 6.52 -5.58
C ARG A 452 -46.19 7.69 -5.76
N MET A 453 -45.87 8.64 -6.64
CA MET A 453 -46.74 9.75 -6.99
C MET A 453 -48.06 9.27 -7.60
N MET A 454 -48.00 8.31 -8.53
CA MET A 454 -49.21 7.77 -9.19
C MET A 454 -50.15 7.06 -8.21
N LYS A 455 -49.61 6.37 -7.20
CA LYS A 455 -50.40 5.73 -6.12
C LYS A 455 -51.17 6.73 -5.25
N LYS A 456 -50.78 8.01 -5.20
CA LYS A 456 -51.50 9.05 -4.45
C LYS A 456 -52.84 9.44 -5.11
N PHE A 457 -52.98 9.19 -6.41
CA PHE A 457 -54.21 9.51 -7.15
C PHE A 457 -55.29 8.46 -6.88
N PRO A 458 -56.55 8.87 -6.68
CA PRO A 458 -57.63 7.98 -6.24
C PRO A 458 -58.12 7.01 -7.32
N TYR A 459 -57.90 7.32 -8.60
CA TYR A 459 -58.46 6.54 -9.71
C TYR A 459 -57.39 5.81 -10.51
N ASP A 460 -57.71 4.64 -11.04
CA ASP A 460 -57.00 4.08 -12.20
C ASP A 460 -57.57 4.71 -13.47
N SER A 461 -56.70 5.29 -14.31
CA SER A 461 -57.11 5.99 -15.53
C SER A 461 -57.88 5.08 -16.49
N GLU A 462 -57.55 3.78 -16.52
CA GLU A 462 -58.19 2.80 -17.41
C GLU A 462 -59.62 2.45 -16.99
N LEU A 463 -59.97 2.68 -15.72
CA LEU A 463 -61.30 2.42 -15.17
C LEU A 463 -62.24 3.63 -15.26
N LEU A 464 -61.71 4.81 -15.62
CA LEU A 464 -62.52 6.01 -15.77
C LEU A 464 -63.27 6.03 -17.11
N PRO A 465 -64.50 6.57 -17.14
CA PRO A 465 -65.25 6.72 -18.39
C PRO A 465 -64.65 7.80 -19.27
N SER A 466 -64.77 7.66 -20.59
CA SER A 466 -64.24 8.66 -21.52
C SER A 466 -65.15 9.89 -21.60
N PRO A 467 -64.62 11.14 -21.54
CA PRO A 467 -63.20 11.53 -21.69
C PRO A 467 -62.41 11.77 -20.38
N LEU A 468 -62.92 11.34 -19.22
CA LEU A 468 -62.25 11.52 -17.93
C LEU A 468 -60.98 10.66 -17.81
N ASP A 469 -60.98 9.47 -18.41
CA ASP A 469 -59.80 8.61 -18.59
C ASP A 469 -58.61 9.40 -19.13
N PHE A 470 -58.86 10.18 -20.17
CA PHE A 470 -57.85 10.96 -20.87
C PHE A 470 -57.44 12.20 -20.07
N ALA A 471 -58.37 12.83 -19.35
CA ALA A 471 -58.06 13.94 -18.44
C ALA A 471 -57.12 13.52 -17.31
N ASP A 472 -57.45 12.43 -16.62
CA ASP A 472 -56.64 11.86 -15.55
C ASP A 472 -55.26 11.42 -16.06
N SER A 473 -55.21 10.76 -17.23
CA SER A 473 -53.95 10.38 -17.89
C SER A 473 -53.07 11.60 -18.23
N LEU A 474 -53.65 12.70 -18.70
CA LEU A 474 -52.92 13.94 -19.01
C LEU A 474 -52.36 14.57 -17.74
N ILE A 475 -53.13 14.60 -16.65
CA ILE A 475 -52.70 15.15 -15.35
C ILE A 475 -51.52 14.34 -14.80
N LYS A 476 -51.69 13.03 -14.70
CA LYS A 476 -50.67 12.10 -14.20
C LYS A 476 -49.37 12.20 -15.01
N LYS A 477 -49.49 12.21 -16.34
CA LYS A 477 -48.32 12.35 -17.23
C LYS A 477 -47.68 13.74 -17.19
N ALA A 478 -48.46 14.78 -16.88
CA ALA A 478 -47.93 16.13 -16.75
C ALA A 478 -47.09 16.29 -15.50
N HIS A 479 -47.44 15.59 -14.42
CA HIS A 479 -46.64 15.55 -13.20
C HIS A 479 -45.41 14.67 -13.33
N SER A 480 -45.49 13.54 -14.06
CA SER A 480 -44.32 12.66 -14.24
C SER A 480 -43.33 13.13 -15.32
N GLU A 481 -43.81 13.69 -16.43
CA GLU A 481 -42.97 14.02 -17.58
C GLU A 481 -43.02 15.50 -18.04
N GLY A 482 -43.82 16.32 -17.35
CA GLY A 482 -43.99 17.75 -17.63
C GLY A 482 -45.10 18.06 -18.64
N VAL A 483 -45.74 19.22 -18.43
CA VAL A 483 -46.85 19.76 -19.24
C VAL A 483 -46.51 19.87 -20.75
N GLY A 484 -45.22 20.04 -21.08
CA GLY A 484 -44.76 20.11 -22.47
C GLY A 484 -45.14 18.88 -23.29
N LYS A 485 -44.84 17.68 -22.77
CA LYS A 485 -45.13 16.42 -23.47
C LYS A 485 -46.61 16.10 -23.53
N THR A 486 -47.38 16.48 -22.50
CA THR A 486 -48.83 16.27 -22.50
C THR A 486 -49.57 17.19 -23.45
N THR A 487 -48.98 18.33 -23.82
CA THR A 487 -49.50 19.16 -24.92
C THR A 487 -49.48 18.41 -26.26
N THR A 488 -48.39 17.68 -26.54
CA THR A 488 -48.30 16.84 -27.75
C THR A 488 -49.28 15.65 -27.67
N MET A 489 -49.46 15.06 -26.48
CA MET A 489 -50.45 14.00 -26.26
C MET A 489 -51.88 14.51 -26.49
N ALA A 490 -52.22 15.68 -25.94
CA ALA A 490 -53.50 16.34 -26.12
C ALA A 490 -53.78 16.62 -27.60
N ARG A 491 -52.78 17.09 -28.36
CA ARG A 491 -52.89 17.30 -29.81
C ARG A 491 -53.16 16.02 -30.59
N LYS A 492 -52.65 14.87 -30.13
CA LYS A 492 -52.80 13.55 -30.77
C LYS A 492 -53.94 12.72 -30.17
N SER A 493 -54.88 13.37 -29.47
CA SER A 493 -55.98 12.73 -28.75
C SER A 493 -57.01 12.00 -29.62
N GLY A 494 -56.98 12.20 -30.94
CA GLY A 494 -57.88 11.56 -31.90
C GLY A 494 -59.11 12.41 -32.20
N GLU A 495 -60.26 11.77 -32.41
CA GLU A 495 -61.54 12.41 -32.79
C GLU A 495 -62.54 12.44 -31.61
N GLY A 496 -63.54 13.32 -31.72
CA GLY A 496 -64.66 13.38 -30.78
C GLY A 496 -64.30 13.96 -29.40
N ARG A 497 -64.93 13.42 -28.34
CA ARG A 497 -64.84 13.97 -26.97
C ARG A 497 -63.42 14.00 -26.40
N LYS A 498 -62.54 13.06 -26.74
CA LYS A 498 -61.12 13.09 -26.35
C LYS A 498 -60.38 14.28 -26.96
N SER A 499 -60.74 14.66 -28.19
CA SER A 499 -60.22 15.86 -28.86
C SER A 499 -60.64 17.14 -28.14
N SER A 500 -61.90 17.21 -27.68
CA SER A 500 -62.39 18.33 -26.86
C SER A 500 -61.69 18.42 -25.52
N MET A 501 -61.39 17.28 -24.88
CA MET A 501 -60.59 17.25 -23.63
C MET A 501 -59.14 17.67 -23.88
N GLY A 502 -58.55 17.27 -25.01
CA GLY A 502 -57.24 17.72 -25.45
C GLY A 502 -57.18 19.24 -25.66
N TRP A 503 -58.20 19.82 -26.28
CA TRP A 503 -58.33 21.27 -26.41
C TRP A 503 -58.47 21.97 -25.05
N ALA A 504 -59.31 21.43 -24.16
CA ALA A 504 -59.47 21.96 -22.80
C ALA A 504 -58.12 21.98 -22.06
N TRP A 505 -57.32 20.91 -22.15
CA TRP A 505 -55.99 20.82 -21.55
C TRP A 505 -55.02 21.89 -22.08
N VAL A 506 -54.98 22.08 -23.40
CA VAL A 506 -54.16 23.12 -24.05
C VAL A 506 -54.55 24.53 -23.55
N CYS A 507 -55.85 24.78 -23.38
CA CYS A 507 -56.38 26.04 -22.84
C CYS A 507 -56.02 26.26 -21.36
N VAL A 508 -56.14 25.21 -20.52
CA VAL A 508 -55.77 25.26 -19.09
C VAL A 508 -54.32 25.73 -18.91
N HIS A 509 -53.43 25.35 -19.83
CA HIS A 509 -52.01 25.70 -19.80
C HIS A 509 -51.63 26.90 -20.68
N GLY A 510 -52.60 27.68 -21.18
CA GLY A 510 -52.34 28.93 -21.91
C GLY A 510 -51.64 28.75 -23.26
N LYS A 511 -51.83 27.59 -23.91
CA LYS A 511 -51.25 27.29 -25.25
C LYS A 511 -52.25 27.38 -26.39
N ASN A 512 -53.42 27.96 -26.11
CA ASN A 512 -54.53 28.11 -27.04
C ASN A 512 -54.16 28.88 -28.32
N GLU A 513 -53.37 29.95 -28.23
CA GLU A 513 -53.02 30.78 -29.41
C GLU A 513 -52.17 30.03 -30.46
N GLY A 514 -51.30 29.12 -30.04
CA GLY A 514 -50.39 28.38 -30.93
C GLY A 514 -50.95 27.05 -31.45
N GLU A 515 -51.91 26.46 -30.76
CA GLU A 515 -52.41 25.10 -31.03
C GLU A 515 -53.86 25.09 -31.58
N ALA A 516 -54.56 26.23 -31.62
CA ALA A 516 -55.96 26.35 -32.06
C ALA A 516 -56.25 25.81 -33.46
N TRP A 517 -55.25 25.76 -34.34
CA TRP A 517 -55.39 25.29 -35.72
C TRP A 517 -55.39 23.75 -35.82
N HIS A 518 -55.02 23.04 -34.75
CA HIS A 518 -55.06 21.58 -34.68
C HIS A 518 -56.44 21.01 -34.36
N TYR A 519 -57.39 21.85 -33.95
CA TYR A 519 -58.70 21.44 -33.47
C TYR A 519 -59.81 22.11 -34.29
N GLU A 520 -60.85 21.35 -34.62
CA GLU A 520 -62.01 21.87 -35.33
C GLU A 520 -62.82 22.85 -34.45
N PRO A 521 -63.55 23.82 -35.04
CA PRO A 521 -64.34 24.78 -34.28
C PRO A 521 -65.31 24.14 -33.27
N SER A 522 -66.06 23.10 -33.67
CA SER A 522 -67.00 22.37 -32.81
C SER A 522 -66.32 21.69 -31.62
N ILE A 523 -65.12 21.14 -31.83
CA ILE A 523 -64.30 20.53 -30.78
C ILE A 523 -63.82 21.58 -29.80
N ARG A 524 -63.45 22.77 -30.30
CA ARG A 524 -62.97 23.89 -29.48
C ARG A 524 -64.07 24.52 -28.64
N ASP A 525 -65.26 24.66 -29.20
CA ASP A 525 -66.43 25.17 -28.46
C ASP A 525 -66.76 24.22 -27.30
N LEU A 526 -66.90 22.92 -27.59
CA LEU A 526 -67.19 21.92 -26.55
C LEU A 526 -66.07 21.81 -25.50
N GLY A 527 -64.80 21.79 -25.93
CA GLY A 527 -63.67 21.74 -25.00
C GLY A 527 -63.49 23.03 -24.20
N GLY A 528 -63.90 24.17 -24.76
CA GLY A 528 -63.88 25.48 -24.10
C GLY A 528 -64.75 25.50 -22.84
N ASP A 529 -65.93 24.89 -22.90
CA ASP A 529 -66.84 24.76 -21.76
C ASP A 529 -66.24 23.93 -20.61
N TRP A 530 -65.31 23.02 -20.91
CA TRP A 530 -64.68 22.13 -19.94
C TRP A 530 -63.48 22.75 -19.23
N VAL A 531 -62.92 23.84 -19.76
CA VAL A 531 -61.71 24.50 -19.24
C VAL A 531 -61.80 24.84 -17.76
N PRO A 532 -62.88 25.45 -17.23
CA PRO A 532 -62.96 25.79 -15.81
C PRO A 532 -62.89 24.56 -14.91
N ALA A 533 -63.63 23.49 -15.25
CA ALA A 533 -63.67 22.25 -14.48
C ALA A 533 -62.33 21.50 -14.54
N LEU A 534 -61.72 21.40 -15.72
CA LEU A 534 -60.42 20.76 -15.89
C LEU A 534 -59.31 21.55 -15.19
N LYS A 535 -59.40 22.88 -15.17
CA LYS A 535 -58.48 23.73 -14.41
C LYS A 535 -58.59 23.46 -12.91
N SER A 536 -59.80 23.35 -12.37
CA SER A 536 -60.01 22.96 -10.96
C SER A 536 -59.43 21.58 -10.66
N LEU A 537 -59.60 20.60 -11.56
CA LEU A 537 -59.03 19.27 -11.41
C LEU A 537 -57.49 19.28 -11.43
N TRP A 538 -56.89 20.08 -12.32
CA TRP A 538 -55.45 20.29 -12.36
C TRP A 538 -54.93 20.94 -11.07
N GLU A 539 -55.59 21.96 -10.53
CA GLU A 539 -55.17 22.58 -9.27
C GLU A 539 -55.30 21.59 -8.09
N ALA A 540 -56.40 20.85 -8.00
CA ALA A 540 -56.57 19.81 -6.99
C ALA A 540 -55.51 18.69 -7.09
N SER A 541 -55.04 18.39 -8.31
CA SER A 541 -53.97 17.41 -8.52
C SER A 541 -52.63 17.83 -7.92
N LYS A 542 -52.35 19.14 -7.84
CA LYS A 542 -51.13 19.65 -7.19
C LYS A 542 -51.21 19.44 -5.67
N THR A 543 -52.39 19.64 -5.10
CA THR A 543 -52.65 19.39 -3.68
C THR A 543 -52.39 17.94 -3.30
N ILE A 544 -52.79 16.97 -4.15
CA ILE A 544 -52.46 15.54 -3.96
C ILE A 544 -50.95 15.30 -3.87
N ILE A 545 -50.17 15.96 -4.72
CA ILE A 545 -48.73 15.75 -4.78
C ILE A 545 -48.04 16.31 -3.54
N ASP A 546 -48.54 17.43 -3.03
CA ASP A 546 -48.11 18.09 -1.80
C ASP A 546 -48.69 17.44 -0.52
N ASP A 547 -49.19 16.19 -0.61
CA ASP A 547 -49.77 15.39 0.48
C ASP A 547 -51.06 15.97 1.11
N GLY A 548 -51.74 16.89 0.43
CA GLY A 548 -53.13 17.22 0.72
C GLY A 548 -54.05 16.14 0.16
N GLY A 549 -54.84 15.48 1.02
CA GLY A 549 -55.61 14.29 0.66
C GLY A 549 -56.48 14.39 -0.61
N SER A 550 -56.93 13.24 -1.11
CA SER A 550 -57.59 13.11 -2.43
C SER A 550 -58.99 13.73 -2.55
N GLY A 551 -59.57 14.27 -1.48
CA GLY A 551 -60.96 14.77 -1.45
C GLY A 551 -61.26 15.86 -2.49
N ASP A 552 -60.40 16.88 -2.58
CA ASP A 552 -60.58 17.98 -3.54
C ASP A 552 -60.49 17.49 -5.00
N TYR A 553 -59.66 16.46 -5.25
CA TYR A 553 -59.51 15.87 -6.56
C TYR A 553 -60.72 15.03 -6.96
N ILE A 554 -61.29 14.27 -6.01
CA ILE A 554 -62.53 13.52 -6.21
C ILE A 554 -63.67 14.48 -6.55
N GLU A 555 -63.86 15.56 -5.78
CA GLU A 555 -64.89 16.57 -6.03
C GLU A 555 -64.69 17.27 -7.38
N ALA A 556 -63.44 17.61 -7.72
CA ALA A 556 -63.14 18.23 -9.01
C ALA A 556 -63.38 17.26 -10.19
N MET A 557 -63.13 15.96 -10.01
CA MET A 557 -63.40 14.94 -11.02
C MET A 557 -64.90 14.76 -11.24
N GLU A 558 -65.71 14.80 -10.19
CA GLU A 558 -67.18 14.81 -10.31
C GLU A 558 -67.70 16.05 -11.04
N LYS A 559 -67.14 17.23 -10.75
CA LYS A 559 -67.49 18.46 -11.49
C LYS A 559 -67.16 18.31 -12.98
N LEU A 560 -66.00 17.74 -13.31
CA LEU A 560 -65.62 17.48 -14.70
C LEU A 560 -66.54 16.45 -15.37
N ARG A 561 -66.92 15.37 -14.67
CA ARG A 561 -67.90 14.37 -15.13
C ARG A 561 -69.23 15.02 -15.51
N ASN A 562 -69.74 15.90 -14.66
CA ASN A 562 -71.01 16.59 -14.88
C ASN A 562 -70.95 17.53 -16.10
N VAL A 563 -69.89 18.32 -16.22
CA VAL A 563 -69.71 19.29 -17.32
C VAL A 563 -69.44 18.59 -18.66
N THR A 564 -68.77 17.44 -18.65
CA THR A 564 -68.56 16.61 -19.86
C THR A 564 -69.81 15.83 -20.28
N GLY A 565 -70.85 15.79 -19.45
CA GLY A 565 -72.08 15.02 -19.70
C GLY A 565 -71.80 13.52 -19.76
N THR A 566 -70.97 13.03 -18.84
CA THR A 566 -70.62 11.60 -18.71
C THR A 566 -71.59 10.96 -17.70
N MET A 567 -72.41 10.01 -18.16
CA MET A 567 -73.48 9.41 -17.35
C MET A 567 -72.99 8.26 -16.45
N GLU A 568 -71.88 7.63 -16.81
CA GLU A 568 -71.26 6.56 -16.03
C GLU A 568 -70.72 7.13 -14.70
N ASP A 569 -70.94 6.39 -13.62
CA ASP A 569 -70.43 6.75 -12.30
C ASP A 569 -68.91 6.54 -12.24
N LEU A 570 -68.26 7.30 -11.35
CA LEU A 570 -66.84 7.13 -11.09
C LEU A 570 -66.61 5.83 -10.31
N PRO A 571 -65.49 5.13 -10.53
CA PRO A 571 -65.14 3.96 -9.73
C PRO A 571 -64.99 4.35 -8.25
N GLU A 572 -65.40 3.43 -7.37
CA GLU A 572 -65.31 3.59 -5.90
C GLU A 572 -63.86 3.63 -5.39
#